data_AF-D2AW46-F1
#
_entry.id   AF-D2AW46-F1
#
_cell.length_a   1.000
_cell.length_b   1.000
_cell.length_c   1.000
_cell.angle_alpha   90.00
_cell.angle_beta   90.00
_cell.angle_gamma   90.00
#
_symmetry.space_group_name_H-M   'P 1'
#
loop_
_entity.id
_entity.type
_entity.pdbx_description
1 polymer ?
#
loop_
_entity_poly.entity_id
_entity_poly.type
_entity_poly.pdbx_seq_one_letter_code
_entity_poly.pdbx_strand_id
1 'polypeptide(L)'
;MVRWCWGLRLGALAPLYLEALYGAEAVSLACSDGTPLLPDVVRAYPFSWGSGFVWPPETEESEKNLTYAQAVLEACLPRAMLASPEPPEEPIVWDCEDDEYPGWTGIRAVLRERMPYARHVTAERMADAKAECGRQGIDTADFEEIWTRRIVAWIAEQTLHWCGLMVDDEKALTPWLVELAELYVQRGMAAEKAVWALRCTGAVPGSRAALTRLATYKGLPDEIREQIAYELR
;
A
#
# COMPACT_ATOMS: atom_id res chain seq x y z
N MET A 1 7.87 -30.75 -36.52
CA MET A 1 6.63 -31.50 -36.26
C MET A 1 6.90 -32.48 -35.11
N VAL A 2 6.77 -32.01 -33.87
CA VAL A 2 6.84 -32.83 -32.64
C VAL A 2 5.79 -32.27 -31.68
N ARG A 3 4.84 -33.13 -31.31
CA ARG A 3 3.78 -32.90 -30.31
C ARG A 3 4.40 -32.81 -28.91
N TRP A 4 3.94 -31.85 -28.12
CA TRP A 4 3.96 -31.96 -26.65
C TRP A 4 2.53 -31.87 -26.12
N CYS A 5 2.12 -32.94 -25.45
CA CYS A 5 0.81 -33.13 -24.83
C CYS A 5 0.76 -32.40 -23.49
N TRP A 6 -0.12 -31.40 -23.36
CA TRP A 6 -0.62 -30.94 -22.06
C TRP A 6 -1.88 -31.73 -21.73
N GLY A 7 -1.74 -32.72 -20.84
CA GLY A 7 -2.85 -33.44 -20.23
C GLY A 7 -3.51 -32.58 -19.16
N LEU A 8 -4.49 -31.78 -19.57
CA LEU A 8 -5.52 -31.22 -18.68
C LEU A 8 -6.31 -32.36 -18.03
N ARG A 9 -6.27 -32.46 -16.71
CA ARG A 9 -7.40 -32.99 -15.94
C ARG A 9 -8.08 -31.83 -15.23
N LEU A 10 -9.12 -31.33 -15.90
CA LEU A 10 -10.22 -30.59 -15.31
C LEU A 10 -10.91 -31.51 -14.29
N GLY A 11 -10.78 -31.17 -13.01
CA GLY A 11 -11.58 -31.70 -11.92
C GLY A 11 -12.16 -30.52 -11.16
N ALA A 12 -13.48 -30.37 -11.27
CA ALA A 12 -14.35 -29.36 -10.69
C ALA A 12 -13.92 -28.81 -9.30
N LEU A 13 -14.06 -27.48 -9.12
CA LEU A 13 -14.95 -26.82 -8.15
C LEU A 13 -14.67 -25.31 -8.10
N ALA A 14 -15.55 -24.53 -8.74
CA ALA A 14 -15.98 -23.23 -8.22
C ALA A 14 -17.39 -23.45 -7.62
N PRO A 15 -17.92 -22.67 -6.65
CA PRO A 15 -17.48 -21.33 -6.22
C PRO A 15 -17.46 -21.11 -4.67
N LEU A 16 -16.56 -20.26 -4.15
CA LEU A 16 -16.68 -19.67 -2.80
C LEU A 16 -16.21 -18.21 -2.81
N TYR A 17 -16.88 -17.39 -3.61
CA TYR A 17 -16.76 -15.93 -3.61
C TYR A 17 -18.18 -15.37 -3.46
N LEU A 18 -18.77 -15.40 -2.25
CA LEU A 18 -19.99 -14.63 -1.87
C LEU A 18 -20.52 -14.86 -0.42
N GLU A 19 -19.68 -15.22 0.57
CA GLU A 19 -20.12 -15.32 1.99
C GLU A 19 -19.38 -14.40 2.97
N ALA A 20 -18.72 -13.34 2.50
CA ALA A 20 -17.94 -12.45 3.37
C ALA A 20 -18.67 -11.16 3.82
N LEU A 21 -19.98 -11.01 3.56
CA LEU A 21 -20.67 -9.72 3.78
C LEU A 21 -21.73 -9.68 4.90
N TYR A 22 -22.14 -10.79 5.52
CA TYR A 22 -23.06 -10.72 6.67
C TYR A 22 -22.84 -11.86 7.65
N GLY A 23 -22.31 -11.55 8.84
CA GLY A 23 -22.18 -12.54 9.92
C GLY A 23 -21.20 -12.08 11.00
N ALA A 24 -21.59 -11.11 11.80
CA ALA A 24 -20.91 -10.76 13.04
C ALA A 24 -21.02 -11.92 14.04
N GLU A 25 -20.03 -12.82 14.07
CA GLU A 25 -19.86 -13.79 15.15
C GLU A 25 -18.37 -14.15 15.30
N ALA A 26 -17.77 -13.64 16.38
CA ALA A 26 -16.54 -14.12 17.02
C ALA A 26 -15.39 -14.55 16.07
N VAL A 27 -14.78 -13.59 15.38
CA VAL A 27 -13.35 -13.75 15.06
C VAL A 27 -12.61 -13.63 16.38
N SER A 28 -12.31 -14.80 16.94
CA SER A 28 -11.34 -14.97 18.01
C SER A 28 -10.15 -14.03 17.76
N LEU A 29 -9.98 -13.03 18.64
CA LEU A 29 -8.71 -12.35 18.85
C LEU A 29 -7.73 -13.43 19.35
N ALA A 30 -7.28 -14.29 18.44
CA ALA A 30 -6.01 -14.96 18.64
C ALA A 30 -4.99 -13.84 18.67
N CYS A 31 -4.53 -13.50 19.88
CA CYS A 31 -3.32 -12.72 20.08
C CYS A 31 -2.31 -13.22 19.06
N SER A 32 -1.91 -12.37 18.12
CA SER A 32 -0.70 -12.65 17.34
C SER A 32 0.39 -12.91 18.37
N ASP A 33 1.02 -14.08 18.35
CA ASP A 33 2.01 -14.54 19.32
C ASP A 33 3.29 -13.68 19.27
N GLY A 34 3.18 -12.39 19.60
CA GLY A 34 4.24 -11.43 19.38
C GLY A 34 3.90 -9.96 19.59
N THR A 35 4.96 -9.16 19.69
CA THR A 35 4.91 -7.71 19.90
C THR A 35 4.52 -7.00 18.60
N PRO A 36 3.35 -6.33 18.54
CA PRO A 36 2.91 -5.66 17.31
C PRO A 36 3.82 -4.48 16.95
N LEU A 37 4.19 -4.38 15.68
CA LEU A 37 5.02 -3.27 15.15
C LEU A 37 4.19 -2.16 14.49
N LEU A 38 2.92 -2.44 14.17
CA LEU A 38 2.01 -1.49 13.51
C LEU A 38 1.00 -0.91 14.50
N PRO A 39 0.53 0.33 14.31
CA PRO A 39 -0.58 0.89 15.07
C PRO A 39 -1.86 0.06 14.95
N ASP A 40 -2.70 0.06 15.98
CA ASP A 40 -3.89 -0.81 16.04
C ASP A 40 -4.84 -0.63 14.86
N VAL A 41 -5.07 0.61 14.41
CA VAL A 41 -5.91 0.89 13.24
C VAL A 41 -5.35 0.28 11.95
N VAL A 42 -4.02 0.26 11.79
CA VAL A 42 -3.34 -0.35 10.64
C VAL A 42 -3.33 -1.86 10.78
N ARG A 43 -3.22 -2.42 11.99
CA ARG A 43 -3.33 -3.86 12.22
C ARG A 43 -4.72 -4.39 11.87
N ALA A 44 -5.76 -3.60 12.10
CA ALA A 44 -7.13 -3.94 11.73
C ALA A 44 -7.39 -3.95 10.21
N TYR A 45 -6.38 -3.59 9.40
CA TYR A 45 -6.52 -3.50 7.95
C TYR A 45 -6.91 -4.85 7.35
N PRO A 46 -8.08 -4.94 6.68
CA PRO A 46 -8.71 -6.23 6.39
C PRO A 46 -8.10 -6.91 5.17
N PHE A 47 -7.42 -6.15 4.31
CA PHE A 47 -6.94 -6.64 3.03
C PHE A 47 -5.58 -7.33 3.16
N SER A 48 -5.46 -8.45 2.45
CA SER A 48 -4.23 -9.25 2.49
C SER A 48 -3.11 -8.61 1.69
N TRP A 49 -1.87 -8.93 2.05
CA TRP A 49 -0.71 -8.58 1.23
C TRP A 49 -0.68 -9.38 -0.08
N GLY A 50 -1.28 -10.58 -0.12
CA GLY A 50 -1.43 -11.36 -1.36
C GLY A 50 -2.17 -10.60 -2.47
N SER A 51 -3.14 -9.78 -2.09
CA SER A 51 -3.86 -8.85 -2.97
C SER A 51 -3.25 -7.45 -3.00
N GLY A 52 -1.99 -7.29 -2.57
CA GLY A 52 -1.29 -6.01 -2.57
C GLY A 52 -1.84 -4.99 -1.57
N PHE A 53 -2.60 -5.40 -0.55
CA PHE A 53 -3.35 -4.50 0.36
C PHE A 53 -4.47 -3.68 -0.31
N VAL A 54 -4.88 -4.05 -1.53
CA VAL A 54 -5.90 -3.35 -2.31
C VAL A 54 -7.25 -3.37 -1.59
N TRP A 55 -7.89 -2.21 -1.50
CA TRP A 55 -9.30 -2.10 -1.18
C TRP A 55 -10.11 -2.52 -2.42
N PRO A 56 -11.01 -3.52 -2.32
CA PRO A 56 -11.85 -3.93 -3.42
C PRO A 56 -12.65 -2.75 -3.99
N PRO A 57 -12.82 -2.65 -5.32
CA PRO A 57 -13.67 -1.65 -5.95
C PRO A 57 -15.10 -1.64 -5.42
N GLU A 58 -15.58 -2.78 -4.93
CA GLU A 58 -16.93 -2.95 -4.38
C GLU A 58 -17.05 -2.49 -2.91
N THR A 59 -15.97 -1.95 -2.32
CA THR A 59 -16.02 -1.44 -0.96
C THR A 59 -16.91 -0.21 -0.89
N GLU A 60 -17.99 -0.29 -0.12
CA GLU A 60 -18.98 0.77 0.03
C GLU A 60 -18.37 2.10 0.51
N GLU A 61 -18.76 3.21 -0.11
CA GLU A 61 -18.43 4.59 0.28
C GLU A 61 -19.23 5.05 1.51
N SER A 62 -19.18 4.26 2.58
CA SER A 62 -19.85 4.58 3.84
C SER A 62 -19.00 5.52 4.70
N GLU A 63 -19.64 6.33 5.55
CA GLU A 63 -18.97 7.18 6.56
C GLU A 63 -17.98 6.36 7.41
N LYS A 64 -18.34 5.11 7.74
CA LYS A 64 -17.48 4.19 8.47
C LYS A 64 -16.18 3.89 7.71
N ASN A 65 -16.28 3.57 6.42
CA ASN A 65 -15.12 3.23 5.61
C ASN A 65 -14.25 4.44 5.33
N LEU A 66 -14.84 5.62 5.11
CA LEU A 66 -14.12 6.87 4.96
C LEU A 66 -13.38 7.27 6.25
N THR A 67 -14.04 7.18 7.40
CA THR A 67 -13.42 7.42 8.71
C THR A 67 -12.27 6.45 8.96
N TYR A 68 -12.46 5.18 8.60
CA TYR A 68 -11.41 4.17 8.73
C TYR A 68 -10.22 4.46 7.80
N ALA A 69 -10.47 4.82 6.54
CA ALA A 69 -9.43 5.21 5.59
C ALA A 69 -8.62 6.42 6.08
N GLN A 70 -9.31 7.47 6.57
CA GLN A 70 -8.66 8.62 7.18
C GLN A 70 -7.77 8.21 8.36
N ALA A 71 -8.28 7.40 9.28
CA ALA A 71 -7.54 6.97 10.45
C ALA A 71 -6.32 6.10 10.10
N VAL A 72 -6.42 5.25 9.06
CA VAL A 72 -5.28 4.49 8.52
C VAL A 72 -4.23 5.45 7.96
N LEU A 73 -4.63 6.44 7.16
CA LEU A 73 -3.71 7.42 6.58
C LEU A 73 -3.05 8.30 7.64
N GLU A 74 -3.77 8.71 8.69
CA GLU A 74 -3.17 9.45 9.81
C GLU A 74 -2.14 8.59 10.56
N ALA A 75 -2.43 7.30 10.78
CA ALA A 75 -1.54 6.38 11.49
C ALA A 75 -0.30 5.99 10.68
N CYS A 76 -0.42 5.92 9.35
CA CYS A 76 0.69 5.62 8.45
C CYS A 76 1.59 6.83 8.17
N LEU A 77 1.16 8.05 8.48
CA LEU A 77 1.90 9.28 8.17
C LEU A 77 3.15 9.41 9.07
N PRO A 78 4.36 9.52 8.51
CA PRO A 78 5.56 9.73 9.31
C PRO A 78 5.59 11.15 9.92
N ARG A 79 6.13 11.23 11.15
CA ARG A 79 6.23 12.50 11.90
C ARG A 79 7.21 13.50 11.26
N ALA A 80 8.22 13.00 10.56
CA ALA A 80 9.28 13.77 9.94
C ALA A 80 9.45 13.36 8.48
N MET A 81 10.13 14.21 7.70
CA MET A 81 10.49 13.86 6.32
C MET A 81 11.42 12.63 6.34
N LEU A 82 11.15 11.66 5.48
CA LEU A 82 11.99 10.48 5.34
C LEU A 82 13.32 10.83 4.65
N ALA A 83 14.38 10.09 5.00
CA ALA A 83 15.69 10.25 4.37
C ALA A 83 15.69 9.76 2.91
N SER A 84 14.85 8.77 2.60
CA SER A 84 14.56 8.29 1.26
C SER A 84 13.04 8.18 1.10
N PRO A 85 12.49 8.48 -0.08
CA PRO A 85 11.10 8.22 -0.37
C PRO A 85 10.75 6.74 -0.17
N GLU A 86 9.52 6.47 0.29
CA GLU A 86 8.96 5.13 0.44
C GLU A 86 7.53 5.06 -0.10
N PRO A 87 7.10 3.91 -0.66
CA PRO A 87 7.91 2.72 -0.90
C PRO A 87 8.95 2.97 -2.01
N PRO A 88 9.96 2.10 -2.19
CA PRO A 88 10.85 2.20 -3.35
C PRO A 88 10.03 2.03 -4.63
N GLU A 89 10.49 2.66 -5.70
CA GLU A 89 9.89 2.51 -7.03
C GLU A 89 9.81 1.03 -7.41
N GLU A 90 8.62 0.57 -7.80
CA GLU A 90 8.44 -0.81 -8.23
C GLU A 90 8.98 -0.97 -9.66
N PRO A 91 9.82 -1.99 -9.92
CA PRO A 91 10.33 -2.22 -11.27
C PRO A 91 9.17 -2.57 -12.21
N ILE A 92 9.05 -1.83 -13.32
CA ILE A 92 8.04 -2.11 -14.34
C ILE A 92 8.49 -3.30 -15.19
N VAL A 93 7.88 -4.47 -14.98
CA VAL A 93 8.21 -5.70 -15.73
C VAL A 93 7.38 -5.75 -17.01
N TRP A 94 7.98 -5.32 -18.13
CA TRP A 94 7.49 -5.64 -19.47
C TRP A 94 8.34 -6.79 -20.01
N ASP A 95 7.84 -8.03 -19.96
CA ASP A 95 8.39 -9.25 -20.57
C ASP A 95 9.92 -9.33 -20.68
N CYS A 96 10.66 -9.97 -19.76
CA CYS A 96 12.03 -10.45 -20.05
C CYS A 96 12.46 -11.59 -19.12
N GLU A 97 13.08 -12.59 -19.75
CA GLU A 97 13.63 -13.82 -19.19
C GLU A 97 14.99 -13.65 -18.48
N ASP A 98 15.45 -12.44 -18.10
CA ASP A 98 16.80 -12.25 -17.54
C ASP A 98 16.85 -11.28 -16.34
N ASP A 99 17.06 -11.88 -15.15
CA ASP A 99 18.01 -11.53 -14.09
C ASP A 99 18.45 -10.05 -13.88
N GLU A 100 17.66 -9.27 -13.14
CA GLU A 100 18.16 -8.47 -11.99
C GLU A 100 16.98 -7.82 -11.24
N TYR A 101 16.16 -8.66 -10.60
CA TYR A 101 15.20 -8.11 -9.65
C TYR A 101 15.94 -7.44 -8.50
N PRO A 102 15.52 -6.22 -8.07
CA PRO A 102 16.14 -5.59 -6.91
C PRO A 102 16.13 -6.56 -5.73
N GLY A 103 17.25 -6.65 -4.99
CA GLY A 103 17.38 -7.64 -3.90
C GLY A 103 16.29 -7.54 -2.82
N TRP A 104 15.64 -6.37 -2.70
CA TRP A 104 14.50 -6.19 -1.80
C TRP A 104 13.25 -6.98 -2.22
N THR A 105 13.09 -7.34 -3.49
CA THR A 105 11.92 -8.12 -3.96
C THR A 105 11.87 -9.53 -3.35
N GLY A 106 13.04 -10.16 -3.13
CA GLY A 106 13.15 -11.43 -2.42
C GLY A 106 12.69 -11.31 -0.96
N ILE A 107 13.10 -10.23 -0.28
CA ILE A 107 12.63 -9.94 1.08
C ILE A 107 11.11 -9.73 1.08
N ARG A 108 10.57 -8.96 0.14
CA ARG A 108 9.13 -8.72 0.02
C ARG A 108 8.35 -10.04 -0.14
N ALA A 109 8.88 -10.99 -0.92
CA ALA A 109 8.27 -12.31 -1.08
C ALA A 109 8.22 -13.09 0.25
N VAL A 110 9.34 -13.13 0.99
CA VAL A 110 9.42 -13.78 2.32
C VAL A 110 8.45 -13.13 3.32
N LEU A 111 8.38 -11.81 3.35
CA LEU A 111 7.48 -11.08 4.25
C LEU A 111 6.01 -11.35 3.91
N ARG A 112 5.65 -11.34 2.63
CA ARG A 112 4.28 -11.62 2.17
C ARG A 112 3.81 -13.02 2.57
N GLU A 113 4.69 -14.02 2.50
CA GLU A 113 4.38 -15.39 2.92
C GLU A 113 4.18 -15.49 4.45
N ARG A 114 5.09 -14.89 5.24
CA ARG A 114 5.09 -15.00 6.70
C ARG A 114 4.08 -14.07 7.38
N MET A 115 3.74 -12.97 6.75
CA MET A 115 2.86 -11.92 7.29
C MET A 115 1.79 -11.53 6.27
N PRO A 116 0.86 -12.45 5.94
CA PRO A 116 -0.10 -12.22 4.86
C PRO A 116 -1.12 -11.10 5.13
N TYR A 117 -1.18 -10.55 6.34
CA TYR A 117 -2.06 -9.46 6.76
C TYR A 117 -1.31 -8.52 7.70
N ALA A 118 -1.74 -7.25 7.77
CA ALA A 118 -1.12 -6.24 8.64
C ALA A 118 -1.09 -6.65 10.12
N ARG A 119 -2.14 -7.31 10.63
CA ARG A 119 -2.17 -7.87 11.99
C ARG A 119 -1.06 -8.89 12.31
N HIS A 120 -0.41 -9.46 11.29
CA HIS A 120 0.69 -10.41 11.47
C HIS A 120 2.07 -9.73 11.52
N VAL A 121 2.14 -8.41 11.39
CA VAL A 121 3.41 -7.68 11.44
C VAL A 121 3.82 -7.48 12.90
N THR A 122 4.58 -8.44 13.42
CA THR A 122 5.13 -8.47 14.78
C THR A 122 6.66 -8.56 14.75
N ALA A 123 7.31 -8.15 15.85
CA ALA A 123 8.77 -8.20 15.99
C ALA A 123 9.33 -9.61 15.76
N GLU A 124 8.64 -10.63 16.26
CA GLU A 124 9.03 -12.04 16.19
C GLU A 124 8.93 -12.57 14.76
N ARG A 125 7.81 -12.28 14.07
CA ARG A 125 7.66 -12.66 12.66
C ARG A 125 8.62 -11.91 11.75
N MET A 126 8.95 -10.66 12.09
CA MET A 126 9.96 -9.88 11.39
C MET A 126 11.37 -10.45 11.61
N ALA A 127 11.70 -10.87 12.83
CA ALA A 127 12.96 -11.56 13.14
C ALA A 127 13.07 -12.91 12.42
N ASP A 128 11.99 -13.68 12.36
CA ASP A 128 11.93 -14.94 11.61
C ASP A 128 12.11 -14.72 10.10
N ALA A 129 11.46 -13.70 9.55
CA ALA A 129 11.62 -13.31 8.15
C ALA A 129 13.05 -12.85 7.85
N LYS A 130 13.66 -12.08 8.76
CA LYS A 130 15.06 -11.66 8.68
C LYS A 130 15.99 -12.87 8.66
N ALA A 131 15.79 -13.83 9.56
CA ALA A 131 16.59 -15.06 9.61
C ALA A 131 16.46 -15.88 8.32
N GLU A 132 15.25 -15.95 7.75
CA GLU A 132 15.02 -16.60 6.46
C GLU A 132 15.75 -15.90 5.31
N CYS A 133 15.64 -14.57 5.22
CA CYS A 133 16.38 -13.79 4.23
C CYS A 133 17.89 -14.00 4.34
N GLY A 134 18.42 -14.05 5.57
CA GLY A 134 19.83 -14.36 5.83
C GLY A 134 20.24 -15.77 5.38
N ARG A 135 19.38 -16.78 5.55
CA ARG A 135 19.63 -18.14 5.02
C ARG A 135 19.70 -18.18 3.50
N GLN A 136 18.98 -17.28 2.83
CA GLN A 136 19.00 -17.12 1.38
C GLN A 136 20.15 -16.23 0.87
N GLY A 137 21.01 -15.73 1.77
CA GLY A 137 22.13 -14.85 1.41
C GLY A 137 21.73 -13.41 1.08
N ILE A 138 20.52 -12.99 1.44
CA ILE A 138 20.03 -11.63 1.22
C ILE A 138 20.55 -10.71 2.35
N ASP A 139 20.97 -9.49 2.01
CA ASP A 139 21.35 -8.49 3.01
C ASP A 139 20.16 -8.07 3.88
N THR A 140 20.38 -7.99 5.19
CA THR A 140 19.36 -7.71 6.20
C THR A 140 19.75 -6.61 7.18
N ALA A 141 20.62 -5.68 6.78
CA ALA A 141 20.87 -4.45 7.52
C ALA A 141 19.54 -3.67 7.76
N ASP A 142 19.36 -3.14 8.98
CA ASP A 142 18.22 -2.30 9.39
C ASP A 142 16.82 -2.85 9.05
N PHE A 143 16.73 -4.19 8.98
CA PHE A 143 15.58 -4.91 8.40
C PHE A 143 14.23 -4.52 9.00
N GLU A 144 14.07 -4.60 10.33
CA GLU A 144 12.77 -4.38 10.96
C GLU A 144 12.24 -2.97 10.72
N GLU A 145 13.08 -1.95 10.90
CA GLU A 145 12.69 -0.54 10.72
C GLU A 145 12.31 -0.25 9.26
N ILE A 146 13.17 -0.63 8.31
CA ILE A 146 12.96 -0.39 6.88
C ILE A 146 11.70 -1.12 6.40
N TRP A 147 11.54 -2.39 6.77
CA TRP A 147 10.44 -3.21 6.26
C TRP A 147 9.10 -2.88 6.92
N THR A 148 9.10 -2.49 8.19
CA THR A 148 7.90 -1.95 8.83
C THR A 148 7.43 -0.68 8.11
N ARG A 149 8.37 0.23 7.80
CA ARG A 149 8.07 1.46 7.05
C ARG A 149 7.53 1.17 5.65
N ARG A 150 8.12 0.22 4.91
CA ARG A 150 7.65 -0.17 3.58
C ARG A 150 6.25 -0.78 3.58
N ILE A 151 5.95 -1.63 4.55
CA ILE A 151 4.61 -2.19 4.72
C ILE A 151 3.59 -1.08 4.96
N VAL A 152 3.91 -0.15 5.86
CA VAL A 152 3.09 1.03 6.13
C VAL A 152 2.89 1.87 4.86
N ALA A 153 3.95 2.08 4.08
CA ALA A 153 3.91 2.83 2.83
C ALA A 153 2.97 2.17 1.80
N TRP A 154 3.07 0.85 1.60
CA TRP A 154 2.17 0.14 0.69
C TRP A 154 0.70 0.18 1.13
N ILE A 155 0.43 0.07 2.43
CA ILE A 155 -0.94 0.21 2.96
C ILE A 155 -1.48 1.62 2.69
N ALA A 156 -0.65 2.64 2.93
CA ALA A 156 -1.04 4.03 2.67
C ALA A 156 -1.29 4.28 1.18
N GLU A 157 -0.44 3.76 0.29
CA GLU A 157 -0.62 3.85 -1.15
C GLU A 157 -1.96 3.28 -1.62
N GLN A 158 -2.34 2.09 -1.14
CA GLN A 158 -3.62 1.49 -1.52
C GLN A 158 -4.81 2.23 -0.94
N THR A 159 -4.67 2.77 0.26
CA THR A 159 -5.73 3.59 0.87
C THR A 159 -5.91 4.91 0.11
N LEU A 160 -4.81 5.59 -0.25
CA LEU A 160 -4.84 6.79 -1.11
C LEU A 160 -5.41 6.48 -2.49
N HIS A 161 -5.04 5.33 -3.06
CA HIS A 161 -5.56 4.90 -4.36
C HIS A 161 -7.07 4.69 -4.31
N TRP A 162 -7.58 4.01 -3.28
CA TRP A 162 -9.03 3.83 -3.10
C TRP A 162 -9.74 5.16 -2.92
N CYS A 163 -9.26 6.04 -2.03
CA CYS A 163 -9.84 7.36 -1.83
C CYS A 163 -9.84 8.22 -3.10
N GLY A 164 -8.78 8.14 -3.91
CA GLY A 164 -8.67 8.92 -5.14
C GLY A 164 -9.45 8.34 -6.32
N LEU A 165 -9.48 7.02 -6.49
CA LEU A 165 -10.11 6.39 -7.66
C LEU A 165 -11.57 6.06 -7.46
N MET A 166 -11.89 5.54 -6.28
CA MET A 166 -13.10 4.76 -6.06
C MET A 166 -14.17 5.52 -5.31
N VAL A 167 -13.83 6.63 -4.65
CA VAL A 167 -14.79 7.45 -3.90
C VAL A 167 -15.25 8.60 -4.80
N ASP A 168 -16.51 8.55 -5.23
CA ASP A 168 -17.10 9.55 -6.12
C ASP A 168 -17.49 10.85 -5.36
N ASP A 169 -17.85 10.74 -4.08
CA ASP A 169 -18.19 11.93 -3.27
C ASP A 169 -16.94 12.67 -2.79
N GLU A 170 -16.39 13.52 -3.66
CA GLU A 170 -15.25 14.39 -3.34
C GLU A 170 -15.48 15.25 -2.08
N LYS A 171 -16.73 15.62 -1.76
CA LYS A 171 -17.00 16.44 -0.56
C LYS A 171 -16.73 15.67 0.71
N ALA A 172 -17.00 14.37 0.73
CA ALA A 172 -16.76 13.50 1.88
C ALA A 172 -15.26 13.27 2.15
N LEU A 173 -14.43 13.44 1.12
CA LEU A 173 -12.96 13.39 1.22
C LEU A 173 -12.34 14.71 1.68
N THR A 174 -13.07 15.82 1.54
CA THR A 174 -12.55 17.16 1.84
C THR A 174 -12.94 17.65 3.23
N PRO A 175 -12.04 18.35 3.95
CA PRO A 175 -10.69 18.78 3.52
C PRO A 175 -9.60 17.72 3.77
N TRP A 176 -9.89 16.68 4.55
CA TRP A 176 -8.89 15.84 5.17
C TRP A 176 -7.97 15.12 4.17
N LEU A 177 -8.49 14.62 3.04
CA LEU A 177 -7.69 13.90 2.04
C LEU A 177 -6.66 14.84 1.40
N VAL A 178 -7.04 16.09 1.12
CA VAL A 178 -6.16 17.08 0.51
C VAL A 178 -4.98 17.39 1.43
N GLU A 179 -5.27 17.61 2.71
CA GLU A 179 -4.28 17.92 3.73
C GLU A 179 -3.33 16.72 3.96
N LEU A 180 -3.87 15.52 4.09
CA LEU A 180 -3.06 14.32 4.25
C LEU A 180 -2.23 14.04 3.01
N ALA A 181 -2.80 14.07 1.81
CA ALA A 181 -2.04 13.79 0.58
C ALA A 181 -0.86 14.76 0.40
N GLU A 182 -1.05 16.05 0.67
CA GLU A 182 0.05 17.01 0.63
C GLU A 182 1.13 16.69 1.69
N LEU A 183 0.74 16.29 2.90
CA LEU A 183 1.68 15.85 3.93
C LEU A 183 2.44 14.58 3.53
N TYR A 184 1.77 13.58 2.95
CA TYR A 184 2.40 12.36 2.45
C TYR A 184 3.51 12.69 1.44
N VAL A 185 3.21 13.57 0.48
CA VAL A 185 4.20 14.08 -0.48
C VAL A 185 5.35 14.79 0.22
N GLN A 186 5.07 15.74 1.11
CA GLN A 186 6.10 16.52 1.79
C GLN A 186 7.00 15.65 2.66
N ARG A 187 6.47 14.56 3.22
CA ARG A 187 7.22 13.64 4.08
C ARG A 187 7.92 12.51 3.31
N GLY A 188 7.71 12.41 2.00
CA GLY A 188 8.29 11.36 1.15
C GLY A 188 7.68 9.98 1.39
N MET A 189 6.42 9.91 1.85
CA MET A 189 5.68 8.66 2.04
C MET A 189 4.59 8.57 0.98
N ALA A 190 4.46 7.43 0.29
CA ALA A 190 3.43 7.16 -0.73
C ALA A 190 3.22 8.34 -1.71
N ALA A 191 4.30 9.07 -2.02
CA ALA A 191 4.21 10.43 -2.57
C ALA A 191 3.54 10.45 -3.95
N GLU A 192 3.86 9.47 -4.80
CA GLU A 192 3.26 9.36 -6.13
C GLU A 192 1.74 9.11 -6.05
N LYS A 193 1.31 8.19 -5.18
CA LYS A 193 -0.12 7.91 -4.97
C LYS A 193 -0.85 9.07 -4.32
N ALA A 194 -0.19 9.83 -3.45
CA ALA A 194 -0.75 11.04 -2.88
C ALA A 194 -0.95 12.14 -3.93
N VAL A 195 0.05 12.39 -4.79
CA VAL A 195 -0.11 13.29 -5.97
C VAL A 195 -1.24 12.80 -6.86
N TRP A 196 -1.30 11.50 -7.14
CA TRP A 196 -2.32 10.89 -7.96
C TRP A 196 -3.73 11.08 -7.36
N ALA A 197 -3.92 10.88 -6.06
CA ALA A 197 -5.21 11.12 -5.39
C ALA A 197 -5.66 12.59 -5.48
N LEU A 198 -4.72 13.55 -5.37
CA LEU A 198 -5.00 14.97 -5.58
C LEU A 198 -5.41 15.28 -7.03
N ARG A 199 -4.85 14.57 -8.02
CA ARG A 199 -5.21 14.72 -9.43
C ARG A 199 -6.61 14.19 -9.71
N CYS A 200 -6.96 13.04 -9.14
CA CYS A 200 -8.30 12.47 -9.28
C CYS A 200 -9.39 13.37 -8.67
N THR A 201 -9.06 14.07 -7.58
CA THR A 201 -9.94 15.07 -6.95
C THR A 201 -9.70 16.49 -7.48
N GLY A 202 -9.15 16.64 -8.69
CA GLY A 202 -8.68 17.92 -9.23
C GLY A 202 -9.78 18.97 -9.46
N ALA A 203 -11.06 18.56 -9.46
CA ALA A 203 -12.20 19.47 -9.49
C ALA A 203 -12.38 20.22 -8.16
N VAL A 204 -11.89 19.66 -7.05
CA VAL A 204 -11.87 20.31 -5.74
C VAL A 204 -10.85 21.46 -5.74
N PRO A 205 -11.24 22.70 -5.40
CA PRO A 205 -10.32 23.84 -5.35
C PRO A 205 -9.11 23.61 -4.42
N GLY A 206 -9.32 22.91 -3.31
CA GLY A 206 -8.27 22.51 -2.38
C GLY A 206 -7.20 21.63 -3.03
N SER A 207 -7.61 20.58 -3.76
CA SER A 207 -6.69 19.68 -4.45
C SER A 207 -5.88 20.41 -5.52
N ARG A 208 -6.54 21.27 -6.32
CA ARG A 208 -5.84 22.08 -7.33
C ARG A 208 -4.83 23.06 -6.70
N ALA A 209 -5.18 23.65 -5.56
CA ALA A 209 -4.28 24.52 -4.81
C ALA A 209 -3.08 23.75 -4.23
N ALA A 210 -3.28 22.54 -3.71
CA ALA A 210 -2.22 21.66 -3.24
C ALA A 210 -1.27 21.27 -4.40
N LEU A 211 -1.82 20.81 -5.53
CA LEU A 211 -1.05 20.51 -6.74
C LEU A 211 -0.22 21.71 -7.21
N THR A 212 -0.79 22.92 -7.17
CA THR A 212 -0.05 24.14 -7.52
C THR A 212 1.15 24.38 -6.62
N ARG A 213 1.03 24.15 -5.30
CA ARG A 213 2.17 24.21 -4.37
C ARG A 213 3.19 23.13 -4.70
N LEU A 214 2.74 21.89 -4.91
CA LEU A 214 3.59 20.73 -5.18
C LEU A 214 4.36 20.82 -6.50
N ALA A 215 3.81 21.48 -7.53
CA ALA A 215 4.52 21.75 -8.79
C ALA A 215 5.84 22.54 -8.59
N THR A 216 5.96 23.26 -7.47
CA THR A 216 7.16 24.04 -7.12
C THR A 216 7.94 23.43 -5.94
N TYR A 217 7.46 22.33 -5.36
CA TYR A 217 8.03 21.71 -4.17
C TYR A 217 9.26 20.87 -4.48
N LYS A 218 10.45 21.37 -4.13
CA LYS A 218 11.75 20.73 -4.44
C LYS A 218 11.97 19.34 -3.83
N GLY A 219 11.13 18.91 -2.90
CA GLY A 219 11.20 17.56 -2.31
C GLY A 219 10.59 16.46 -3.19
N LEU A 220 9.89 16.81 -4.27
CA LEU A 220 9.42 15.86 -5.28
C LEU A 220 10.43 15.70 -6.43
N PRO A 221 10.51 14.52 -7.08
CA PRO A 221 11.24 14.35 -8.34
C PRO A 221 10.81 15.36 -9.41
N ASP A 222 11.76 15.81 -10.23
CA ASP A 222 11.53 16.81 -11.27
C ASP A 222 10.43 16.37 -12.25
N GLU A 223 10.44 15.11 -12.67
CA GLU A 223 9.43 14.51 -13.56
C GLU A 223 8.01 14.66 -13.00
N ILE A 224 7.81 14.35 -11.71
CA ILE A 224 6.50 14.48 -11.06
C ILE A 224 6.07 15.96 -11.02
N ARG A 225 6.99 16.88 -10.71
CA ARG A 225 6.67 18.32 -10.66
C ARG A 225 6.30 18.86 -12.05
N GLU A 226 7.02 18.45 -13.08
CA GLU A 226 6.75 18.83 -14.47
C GLU A 226 5.40 18.28 -14.95
N GLN A 227 5.07 17.03 -14.60
CA GLN A 227 3.78 16.44 -14.89
C GLN A 227 2.62 17.22 -14.23
N ILE A 228 2.75 17.55 -12.94
CA ILE A 228 1.76 18.37 -12.24
C ILE A 228 1.61 19.74 -12.94
N ALA A 229 2.72 20.39 -13.27
CA ALA A 229 2.72 21.69 -13.92
C ALA A 229 2.08 21.66 -15.32
N TYR A 230 2.21 20.56 -16.05
CA TYR A 230 1.55 20.36 -17.34
C TYR A 230 0.03 20.23 -17.18
N GLU A 231 -0.43 19.45 -16.21
CA GLU A 231 -1.87 19.20 -15.99
C GLU A 231 -2.64 20.37 -15.39
N LEU A 232 -1.94 21.31 -14.76
CA LEU A 232 -2.54 22.55 -14.25
C LEU A 232 -2.79 23.60 -15.32
N ARG A 233 -2.25 23.44 -16.54
CA ARG A 233 -2.45 24.40 -17.66
C ARG A 233 -3.85 24.29 -18.26
#